data_AF-A0AAJ0P9Z8-F1
#
_entry.id   AF-A0AAJ0P9Z8-F1
#
_cell.length_a   1.000
_cell.length_b   1.000
_cell.length_c   1.000
_cell.angle_alpha   90.00
_cell.angle_beta   90.00
_cell.angle_gamma   90.00
#
_symmetry.space_group_name_H-M   'P 1'
#
loop_
_entity.id
_entity.type
_entity.pdbx_description
1 polymer ?
#
loop_
_entity_poly.entity_id
_entity_poly.type
_entity_poly.pdbx_seq_one_letter_code
_entity_poly.pdbx_strand_id
1 'polypeptide(L)'
;MAALDFRLTGLAAGKSLPEQLCAQRRKRSISLRGAADKTGLSPTTIAALERGGGSVASLLRLLAEIAPTARRRAPERSYWGQGDKEDRDRRFTPPDFMTSIYAAFGEIDLDPCGHLLSPVIAHRRILLSEGGDGLVDEWSGNVAFVNPPYSQLLRWLRRAHNQ
;
A
#
# COMPACT_ATOMS: atom_id res chain seq x y z
N MET A 1 7.58 21.18 4.71
CA MET A 1 6.98 20.82 3.40
C MET A 1 6.95 19.29 3.33
N ALA A 2 5.78 18.67 3.54
CA ALA A 2 5.65 17.23 3.45
C ALA A 2 5.68 16.81 1.97
N ALA A 3 6.78 16.22 1.51
CA ALA A 3 6.85 15.67 0.17
C ALA A 3 5.86 14.51 0.06
N LEU A 4 4.79 14.68 -0.72
CA LEU A 4 3.94 13.56 -1.14
C LEU A 4 4.82 12.66 -2.02
N ASP A 5 5.20 11.47 -1.55
CA ASP A 5 5.90 10.46 -2.35
C ASP A 5 4.92 9.91 -3.41
N PHE A 6 4.73 10.69 -4.47
CA PHE A 6 3.83 10.39 -5.57
C PHE A 6 4.63 9.79 -6.73
N ARG A 7 4.57 8.45 -6.86
CA ARG A 7 5.25 7.72 -7.92
C ARG A 7 4.27 7.34 -9.04
N LEU A 8 4.72 7.50 -10.28
CA LEU A 8 3.99 7.07 -11.48
C LEU A 8 4.55 5.74 -11.99
N THR A 9 3.69 4.93 -12.59
CA THR A 9 4.05 3.79 -13.46
C THR A 9 3.55 4.06 -14.87
N GLY A 10 4.07 3.35 -15.88
CA GLY A 10 3.73 3.57 -17.29
C GLY A 10 4.61 4.60 -18.01
N LEU A 11 5.66 5.09 -17.34
CA LEU A 11 6.73 5.91 -17.93
C LEU A 11 7.99 5.08 -18.18
N ALA A 12 8.90 5.61 -18.99
CA ALA A 12 10.23 5.04 -19.16
C ALA A 12 11.03 5.07 -17.85
N ALA A 13 12.10 4.28 -17.77
CA ALA A 13 12.99 4.25 -16.61
C ALA A 13 13.70 5.62 -16.42
N GLY A 14 13.87 6.02 -15.17
CA GLY A 14 14.55 7.26 -14.77
C GLY A 14 14.52 7.45 -13.26
N LYS A 15 15.52 8.13 -12.70
CA LYS A 15 15.65 8.35 -11.25
C LYS A 15 14.70 9.44 -10.75
N SER A 16 14.27 10.33 -11.64
CA SER A 16 13.37 11.43 -11.36
C SER A 16 12.26 11.53 -12.42
N LEU A 17 11.13 12.16 -12.07
CA LEU A 17 10.04 12.39 -13.04
C LEU A 17 10.52 13.12 -14.32
N PRO A 18 11.35 14.17 -14.26
CA PRO A 18 11.84 14.85 -15.46
C PRO A 18 12.66 13.93 -16.39
N GLU A 19 13.53 13.08 -15.81
CA GLU A 19 14.28 12.07 -16.57
C GLU A 19 13.33 11.07 -17.24
N GLN A 20 12.32 10.60 -16.52
CA GLN A 20 11.32 9.67 -17.05
C GLN A 20 10.52 10.27 -18.20
N LEU A 21 10.15 11.56 -18.13
CA LEU A 21 9.46 12.28 -19.22
C LEU A 21 10.34 12.35 -20.47
N CYS A 22 11.60 12.77 -20.32
CA CYS A 22 12.55 12.87 -21.42
C CYS A 22 12.82 11.51 -22.07
N ALA A 23 13.07 10.49 -21.25
CA ALA A 23 13.29 9.12 -21.70
C ALA A 23 12.05 8.58 -22.42
N GLN A 24 10.84 8.82 -21.90
CA GLN A 24 9.60 8.37 -22.51
C GLN A 24 9.33 9.04 -23.86
N ARG A 25 9.54 10.35 -23.96
CA ARG A 25 9.39 11.08 -25.22
C ARG A 25 10.37 10.56 -26.28
N ARG A 26 11.65 10.36 -25.90
CA ARG A 26 12.68 9.79 -26.78
C ARG A 26 12.40 8.34 -27.18
N LYS A 27 11.90 7.51 -26.25
CA LYS A 27 11.50 6.13 -26.52
C LYS A 27 10.40 6.03 -27.59
N ARG A 28 9.55 7.07 -27.69
CA ARG A 28 8.52 7.18 -28.72
C ARG A 28 8.97 7.95 -29.96
N SER A 29 10.24 8.32 -30.06
CA SER A 29 10.82 9.10 -31.17
C SER A 29 10.12 10.44 -31.41
N ILE A 30 9.59 11.07 -30.37
CA ILE A 30 8.93 12.38 -30.46
C ILE A 30 9.96 13.48 -30.19
N SER A 31 10.10 14.46 -31.08
CA SER A 31 10.96 15.63 -30.85
C SER A 31 10.30 16.61 -29.86
N LEU A 32 11.07 17.57 -29.30
CA LEU A 32 10.49 18.63 -28.46
C LEU A 32 9.42 19.42 -29.22
N ARG A 33 9.65 19.70 -30.50
CA ARG A 33 8.71 20.38 -31.38
C ARG A 33 7.48 19.52 -31.68
N GLY A 34 7.67 18.24 -31.97
CA GLY A 34 6.54 17.32 -32.19
C GLY A 34 5.68 17.12 -30.94
N ALA A 35 6.27 17.16 -29.74
CA ALA A 35 5.50 17.14 -28.49
C ALA A 35 4.75 18.46 -28.28
N ALA A 36 5.38 19.60 -28.58
CA ALA A 36 4.75 20.91 -28.54
C ALA A 36 3.52 20.98 -29.46
N ASP A 37 3.67 20.54 -30.72
CA ASP A 37 2.59 20.57 -31.72
C ASP A 37 1.38 19.71 -31.27
N LYS A 38 1.63 18.53 -30.67
CA LYS A 38 0.56 17.65 -30.17
C LYS A 38 -0.13 18.16 -28.92
N THR A 39 0.60 18.84 -28.03
CA THR A 39 0.09 19.28 -26.73
C THR A 39 -0.44 20.71 -26.74
N GLY A 40 -0.18 21.47 -27.81
CA GLY A 40 -0.41 22.92 -27.88
C GLY A 40 0.47 23.72 -26.91
N LEU A 41 1.56 23.15 -26.41
CA LEU A 41 2.52 23.81 -25.53
C LEU A 41 3.71 24.35 -26.32
N SER A 42 4.44 25.31 -25.78
CA SER A 42 5.69 25.76 -26.41
C SER A 42 6.80 24.71 -26.23
N PRO A 43 7.76 24.59 -27.18
CA PRO A 43 8.93 23.73 -27.01
C PRO A 43 9.74 24.06 -25.74
N THR A 44 9.76 25.34 -25.34
CA THR A 44 10.40 25.81 -24.10
C THR A 44 9.69 25.27 -22.86
N THR A 45 8.36 25.14 -22.88
CA THR A 45 7.58 24.54 -21.79
C THR A 45 7.86 23.05 -21.66
N ILE A 46 7.92 22.32 -22.78
CA ILE A 46 8.30 20.89 -22.76
C ILE A 46 9.72 20.72 -22.20
N ALA A 47 10.67 21.55 -22.64
CA ALA A 47 12.03 21.52 -22.11
C ALA A 47 12.11 21.90 -20.62
N ALA A 48 11.24 22.80 -20.14
CA ALA A 48 11.16 23.15 -18.72
C ALA A 48 10.64 21.97 -17.88
N LEU A 49 9.61 21.26 -18.36
CA LEU A 49 9.09 20.04 -17.70
C LEU A 49 10.15 18.95 -17.60
N GLU A 50 10.93 18.73 -18.67
CA GLU A 50 12.05 17.78 -18.68
C GLU A 50 13.24 18.19 -17.81
N ARG A 51 13.25 19.43 -17.30
CA ARG A 51 14.20 19.92 -16.29
C ARG A 51 13.60 20.05 -14.89
N GLY A 52 12.35 19.65 -14.70
CA GLY A 52 11.66 19.70 -13.40
C GLY A 52 11.00 21.04 -13.05
N GLY A 53 10.86 21.95 -14.01
CA GLY A 53 10.07 23.18 -13.85
C GLY A 53 8.70 23.10 -14.55
N GLY A 54 7.89 24.16 -14.39
CA GLY A 54 6.59 24.28 -15.06
C GLY A 54 5.39 24.00 -14.16
N SER A 55 4.21 23.86 -14.77
CA SER A 55 2.95 23.67 -14.05
C SER A 55 2.46 22.22 -14.14
N VAL A 56 1.66 21.79 -13.13
CA VAL A 56 0.98 20.49 -13.15
C VAL A 56 0.04 20.38 -14.36
N ALA A 57 -0.62 21.47 -14.77
CA ALA A 57 -1.48 21.47 -15.94
C ALA A 57 -0.71 21.14 -17.23
N SER A 58 0.47 21.74 -17.42
CA SER A 58 1.36 21.46 -18.56
C SER A 58 1.88 20.01 -18.52
N LEU A 59 2.22 19.51 -17.33
CA LEU A 59 2.63 18.12 -17.12
C LEU A 59 1.52 17.14 -17.53
N LEU A 60 0.28 17.38 -17.11
CA LEU A 60 -0.85 16.50 -17.42
C LEU A 60 -1.12 16.44 -18.93
N ARG A 61 -1.04 17.57 -19.64
CA ARG A 61 -1.16 17.60 -21.12
C ARG A 61 -0.06 16.79 -21.79
N LEU A 62 1.19 16.95 -21.34
CA LEU A 62 2.31 16.18 -21.89
C LEU A 62 2.13 14.67 -21.63
N LEU A 63 1.76 14.29 -20.41
CA LEU A 63 1.54 12.89 -20.03
C LEU A 63 0.46 12.22 -20.87
N ALA A 64 -0.66 12.90 -21.15
CA ALA A 64 -1.72 12.37 -22.01
C ALA A 64 -1.18 11.96 -23.39
N GLU A 65 -0.26 12.75 -23.95
CA GLU A 65 0.32 12.49 -25.26
C GLU A 65 1.44 11.45 -25.25
N ILE A 66 2.42 11.55 -24.34
CA ILE A 66 3.61 10.69 -24.37
C ILE A 66 3.46 9.40 -23.56
N ALA A 67 2.54 9.38 -22.59
CA ALA A 67 2.32 8.26 -21.68
C ALA A 67 0.84 8.14 -21.26
N PRO A 68 -0.09 7.86 -22.19
CA PRO A 68 -1.52 7.77 -21.88
C PRO A 68 -1.87 6.66 -20.87
N THR A 69 -0.99 5.67 -20.73
CA THR A 69 -1.12 4.57 -19.76
C THR A 69 -0.51 4.89 -18.40
N ALA A 70 0.08 6.08 -18.24
CA ALA A 70 0.69 6.53 -17.00
C ALA A 70 -0.37 6.65 -15.91
N ARG A 71 -0.09 6.04 -14.77
CA ARG A 71 -1.01 6.01 -13.64
C ARG A 71 -0.23 6.01 -12.34
N ARG A 72 -0.89 6.38 -11.24
CA ARG A 72 -0.31 6.28 -9.91
C ARG A 72 0.17 4.85 -9.68
N ARG A 73 1.45 4.70 -9.32
CA ARG A 73 1.99 3.40 -8.91
C ARG A 73 1.27 3.00 -7.62
N ALA A 74 0.67 1.82 -7.60
CA ALA A 74 0.17 1.26 -6.35
C ALA A 74 1.32 1.16 -5.35
N PRO A 75 1.08 1.43 -4.05
CA PRO A 75 2.12 1.28 -3.04
C PRO A 75 2.75 -0.10 -3.16
N GLU A 76 4.08 -0.15 -3.09
CA GLU A 76 4.82 -1.41 -3.10
C GLU A 76 4.39 -2.23 -1.89
N ARG A 77 3.64 -3.31 -2.15
CA ARG A 77 3.23 -4.25 -1.10
C ARG A 77 4.39 -5.20 -0.90
N SER A 78 5.00 -5.18 0.28
CA SER A 78 6.01 -6.16 0.69
C SER A 78 5.42 -7.57 0.56
N TYR A 79 5.93 -8.32 -0.42
CA TYR A 79 5.48 -9.67 -0.72
C TYR A 79 6.19 -10.65 0.22
N TRP A 80 5.65 -10.83 1.42
CA TRP A 80 6.09 -11.87 2.33
C TRP A 80 5.48 -13.21 1.91
N GLY A 81 6.19 -13.93 1.04
CA GLY A 81 6.08 -15.38 0.78
C GLY A 81 5.31 -15.82 -0.48
N GLN A 82 5.88 -16.78 -1.22
CA GLN A 82 5.19 -17.66 -2.19
C GLN A 82 4.26 -18.68 -1.48
N GLY A 83 3.57 -18.27 -0.42
CA GLY A 83 2.52 -19.09 0.19
C GLY A 83 1.25 -18.92 -0.62
N ASP A 84 0.54 -20.03 -0.86
CA ASP A 84 -0.65 -20.12 -1.71
C ASP A 84 -1.55 -18.89 -1.63
N LYS A 85 -1.94 -18.37 -2.79
CA LYS A 85 -2.85 -17.22 -2.87
C LYS A 85 -4.17 -17.47 -2.14
N GLU A 86 -4.52 -18.75 -1.93
CA GLU A 86 -5.71 -19.20 -1.22
C GLU A 86 -5.60 -19.05 0.31
N ASP A 87 -4.40 -19.02 0.89
CA ASP A 87 -4.22 -18.97 2.34
C ASP A 87 -3.49 -17.70 2.85
N ARG A 88 -3.97 -16.54 2.39
CA ARG A 88 -3.39 -15.24 2.77
C ARG A 88 -3.82 -14.76 4.16
N ASP A 89 -4.96 -15.25 4.63
CA ASP A 89 -5.61 -14.79 5.84
C ASP A 89 -5.43 -15.75 7.03
N ARG A 90 -4.85 -16.95 6.85
CA ARG A 90 -4.51 -17.87 7.96
C ARG A 90 -3.01 -17.88 8.19
N ARG A 91 -2.48 -16.71 8.56
CA ARG A 91 -1.09 -16.52 8.99
C ARG A 91 -1.05 -16.44 10.51
N PHE A 92 -0.56 -17.48 11.17
CA PHE A 92 -0.50 -17.52 12.63
C PHE A 92 0.81 -16.97 13.17
N THR A 93 0.76 -16.43 14.39
CA THR A 93 1.95 -15.90 15.07
C THR A 93 2.77 -17.06 15.64
N PRO A 94 4.08 -17.17 15.33
CA PRO A 94 4.92 -18.21 15.89
C PRO A 94 4.99 -18.15 17.43
N PRO A 95 5.00 -19.30 18.15
CA PRO A 95 5.08 -19.33 19.62
C PRO A 95 6.30 -18.58 20.18
N ASP A 96 7.43 -18.68 19.47
CA ASP A 96 8.72 -18.08 19.83
C ASP A 96 8.60 -16.54 19.87
N PHE A 97 7.84 -15.97 18.92
CA PHE A 97 7.54 -14.55 18.89
C PHE A 97 6.62 -14.15 20.04
N MET A 98 5.57 -14.95 20.29
CA MET A 98 4.62 -14.70 21.38
C MET A 98 5.28 -14.72 22.76
N THR A 99 6.35 -15.50 22.94
CA THR A 99 7.10 -15.54 24.20
C THR A 99 7.58 -14.13 24.62
N SER A 100 8.05 -13.32 23.67
CA SER A 100 8.47 -11.94 23.95
C SER A 100 7.29 -11.01 24.25
N ILE A 101 6.14 -11.26 23.62
CA ILE A 101 4.90 -10.50 23.86
C ILE A 101 4.38 -10.78 25.26
N TYR A 102 4.30 -12.05 25.67
CA TYR A 102 3.88 -12.43 27.02
C TYR A 102 4.80 -11.85 28.09
N ALA A 103 6.12 -11.85 27.85
CA ALA A 103 7.08 -11.25 28.77
C ALA A 103 6.90 -9.72 28.92
N ALA A 104 6.49 -9.03 27.86
CA ALA A 104 6.33 -7.58 27.87
C ALA A 104 4.97 -7.09 28.37
N PHE A 105 3.90 -7.79 28.02
CA PHE A 105 2.52 -7.37 28.27
C PHE A 105 1.77 -8.23 29.29
N GLY A 106 2.34 -9.38 29.67
CA GLY A 106 1.67 -10.35 30.53
C GLY A 106 0.72 -11.26 29.76
N GLU A 107 -0.29 -11.76 30.48
CA GLU A 107 -1.32 -12.61 29.90
C GLU A 107 -2.21 -11.83 28.92
N ILE A 108 -2.71 -12.52 27.90
CA ILE A 108 -3.65 -11.95 26.93
C ILE A 108 -5.06 -12.30 27.38
N ASP A 109 -5.89 -11.29 27.60
CA ASP A 109 -7.28 -11.50 27.98
C ASP A 109 -8.12 -11.96 26.78
N LEU A 110 -7.87 -11.38 25.62
CA LEU A 110 -8.70 -11.57 24.43
C LEU A 110 -7.89 -11.79 23.15
N ASP A 111 -8.22 -12.85 22.43
CA ASP A 111 -7.91 -12.99 21.00
C ASP A 111 -9.21 -12.84 20.19
N PRO A 112 -9.51 -11.63 19.66
CA PRO A 112 -10.72 -11.40 18.89
C PRO A 112 -10.61 -11.94 17.46
N CYS A 113 -9.41 -12.37 17.04
CA CYS A 113 -9.12 -12.97 15.74
C CYS A 113 -8.87 -14.48 15.87
N GLY A 114 -9.50 -15.12 16.87
CA GLY A 114 -9.24 -16.50 17.23
C GLY A 114 -9.36 -17.46 16.05
N HIS A 115 -8.49 -18.47 16.03
CA HIS A 115 -8.55 -19.58 15.10
C HIS A 115 -8.09 -20.87 15.79
N LEU A 116 -8.70 -22.00 15.42
CA LEU A 116 -8.37 -23.34 15.96
C LEU A 116 -6.91 -23.78 15.80
N LEU A 117 -6.16 -23.13 14.89
CA LEU A 117 -4.76 -23.45 14.59
C LEU A 117 -3.82 -22.35 15.11
N SER A 118 -4.37 -21.29 15.70
CA SER A 118 -3.58 -20.23 16.32
C SER A 118 -2.95 -20.78 17.59
N PRO A 119 -1.61 -20.69 17.75
CA PRO A 119 -0.95 -21.10 18.99
C PRO A 119 -1.05 -20.02 20.09
N VAL A 120 -1.68 -18.88 19.80
CA VAL A 120 -1.86 -17.80 20.78
C VAL A 120 -2.72 -18.30 21.94
N ILE A 121 -2.16 -18.19 23.13
CA ILE A 121 -2.85 -18.41 24.40
C ILE A 121 -3.45 -17.07 24.83
N ALA A 122 -4.78 -17.07 24.99
CA ALA A 122 -5.56 -15.98 25.54
C ALA A 122 -6.69 -16.56 26.42
N HIS A 123 -7.12 -15.82 27.44
CA HIS A 123 -8.19 -16.23 28.37
C HIS A 123 -9.52 -16.45 27.65
N ARG A 124 -9.84 -15.56 26.70
CA ARG A 124 -11.00 -15.67 25.80
C ARG A 124 -10.56 -15.58 24.35
N ARG A 125 -11.14 -16.41 23.50
CA ARG A 125 -10.95 -16.34 22.04
C ARG A 125 -12.31 -16.22 21.37
N ILE A 126 -12.44 -15.35 20.38
CA ILE A 126 -13.65 -15.25 19.58
C ILE A 126 -13.43 -16.07 18.31
N LEU A 127 -14.17 -17.17 18.16
CA LEU A 127 -14.02 -18.11 17.07
C LEU A 127 -15.22 -18.02 16.11
N LEU A 128 -14.94 -17.71 14.84
CA LEU A 128 -15.96 -17.74 13.78
C LEU A 128 -16.64 -19.11 13.64
N SER A 129 -15.89 -20.19 13.85
CA SER A 129 -16.42 -21.56 13.82
C SER A 129 -17.42 -21.85 14.93
N GLU A 130 -17.43 -21.06 16.00
CA GLU A 130 -18.36 -21.18 17.13
C GLU A 130 -19.46 -20.11 17.08
N GLY A 131 -19.55 -19.37 15.98
CA GLY A 131 -20.56 -18.33 15.76
C GLY A 131 -20.19 -16.96 16.32
N GLY A 132 -19.00 -16.79 16.91
CA GLY A 132 -18.52 -15.50 17.37
C GLY A 132 -17.89 -14.68 16.24
N ASP A 133 -17.98 -13.35 16.30
CA ASP A 133 -17.36 -12.44 15.33
C ASP A 133 -16.66 -11.29 16.07
N GLY A 134 -15.33 -11.28 16.08
CA GLY A 134 -14.55 -10.24 16.76
C GLY A 134 -14.73 -8.83 16.19
N LEU A 135 -15.39 -8.66 15.03
CA LEU A 135 -15.77 -7.35 14.51
C LEU A 135 -17.10 -6.83 15.07
N VAL A 136 -17.87 -7.68 15.76
CA VAL A 136 -19.19 -7.38 16.30
C VAL A 136 -19.20 -7.58 17.82
N ASP A 137 -18.73 -8.73 18.29
CA ASP A 137 -18.75 -9.15 19.68
C ASP A 137 -17.93 -8.22 20.58
N GLU A 138 -18.36 -8.10 21.83
CA GLU A 138 -17.72 -7.25 22.83
C GLU A 138 -16.27 -7.65 23.11
N TRP A 139 -15.38 -6.66 23.11
CA TRP A 139 -14.02 -6.82 23.60
C TRP A 139 -13.97 -6.39 25.05
N SER A 140 -13.43 -7.25 25.90
CA SER A 140 -13.29 -7.03 27.33
C SER A 140 -11.95 -7.57 27.81
N GLY A 141 -11.48 -7.03 28.94
CA GLY A 141 -10.13 -7.31 29.47
C GLY A 141 -9.19 -6.12 29.33
N ASN A 142 -7.93 -6.33 29.69
CA ASN A 142 -6.88 -5.32 29.67
C ASN A 142 -6.04 -5.39 28.39
N VAL A 143 -5.71 -6.60 27.91
CA VAL A 143 -4.85 -6.79 26.73
C VAL A 143 -5.53 -7.71 25.71
N ALA A 144 -5.70 -7.19 24.49
CA ALA A 144 -6.15 -7.96 23.33
C ALA A 144 -4.98 -8.17 22.35
N PHE A 145 -4.77 -9.41 21.92
CA PHE A 145 -3.81 -9.72 20.86
C PHE A 145 -4.54 -9.88 19.52
N VAL A 146 -4.30 -8.95 18.60
CA VAL A 146 -5.04 -8.87 17.33
C VAL A 146 -4.12 -9.27 16.18
N ASN A 147 -4.26 -10.52 15.71
CA ASN A 147 -3.63 -11.00 14.48
C ASN A 147 -4.70 -11.29 13.41
N PRO A 148 -5.21 -10.25 12.73
CA PRO A 148 -6.40 -10.37 11.90
C PRO A 148 -6.08 -10.97 10.53
N PRO A 149 -7.11 -11.39 9.78
CA PRO A 149 -7.04 -11.54 8.33
C PRO A 149 -6.43 -10.28 7.69
N TYR A 150 -5.25 -10.39 7.08
CA TYR A 150 -4.52 -9.24 6.53
C TYR A 150 -5.25 -8.58 5.37
N SER A 151 -6.14 -9.31 4.68
CA SER A 151 -7.05 -8.73 3.68
C SER A 151 -7.98 -7.65 4.26
N GLN A 152 -8.25 -7.67 5.56
CA GLN A 152 -9.16 -6.78 6.27
C GLN A 152 -8.47 -5.88 7.31
N LEU A 153 -7.14 -5.71 7.25
CA LEU A 153 -6.35 -5.02 8.28
C LEU A 153 -6.92 -3.64 8.67
N LEU A 154 -7.36 -2.82 7.71
CA LEU A 154 -7.94 -1.50 8.00
C LEU A 154 -9.25 -1.56 8.80
N ARG A 155 -10.07 -2.60 8.57
CA ARG A 155 -11.33 -2.80 9.30
C ARG A 155 -11.04 -3.17 10.75
N TRP A 156 -10.06 -4.04 10.97
CA TRP A 156 -9.63 -4.46 12.31
C TRP A 156 -8.92 -3.34 13.08
N LEU A 157 -8.09 -2.53 12.42
CA LEU A 157 -7.48 -1.34 13.06
C LEU A 157 -8.53 -0.35 13.54
N ARG A 158 -9.58 -0.11 12.75
CA ARG A 158 -10.70 0.74 13.16
C ARG A 158 -11.49 0.14 14.32
N ARG A 159 -11.73 -1.18 14.30
CA ARG A 159 -12.39 -1.89 15.41
C ARG A 159 -11.60 -1.71 16.70
N ALA A 160 -10.30 -2.02 16.67
CA ALA A 160 -9.40 -1.89 17.82
C ALA A 160 -9.31 -0.46 18.35
N HIS A 161 -9.29 0.55 17.47
CA HIS A 161 -9.29 1.96 17.88
C HIS A 161 -10.58 2.39 18.58
N ASN A 162 -11.71 1.76 18.23
CA ASN A 162 -13.02 2.07 18.79
C ASN A 162 -13.35 1.22 20.04
N GLN A 163 -12.40 0.46 20.57
CA GLN A 163 -12.58 -0.26 21.84
C GLN A 163 -12.21 0.63 23.02
#